data_AF-A0A8H7NVE2-F1
#
_entry.id   AF-A0A8H7NVE2-F1
#
_cell.length_a   1.000
_cell.length_b   1.000
_cell.length_c   1.000
_cell.angle_alpha   90.00
_cell.angle_beta   90.00
_cell.angle_gamma   90.00
#
_symmetry.space_group_name_H-M   'P 1'
#
loop_
_entity.id
_entity.type
_entity.pdbx_description
1 polymer ?
#
loop_
_entity_poly.entity_id
_entity_poly.type
_entity_poly.pdbx_seq_one_letter_code
_entity_poly.pdbx_strand_id
1 'polypeptide(L)'
;MSFNTYGRLGGHPTSGQRGSRGGGQRRGWRGGSRGAYSDLGGFTGGSYSGASVQPDREIRDGLTARHIKTFSKPEPVDEANIAIKDLTYIGSYNWINAKKPTIIIPGSPPIWRDRPLPYRVPPDAGFVFVDPNAHRMPSSPLYPLFHSVDVVAEESGESIVWPGVDFVTDRNGLRKLLRWINDADGSAKPFRIDMQLAGKRTVLFSRWEKRTQGWDLDGLTLIVRFEVDACLPSGSSVSQPAPSTDADSLADMLSGMNVGAASQPAFIDAGASTNELDVISAGQHVPQSSIIEMTTRSKNYVDQYEWKDSYPQLYLSQTTLYYLAAHTRGEFEMVTKRRLDSVEMKKIDEEAQEGFRPGSLGKVEPGLSGW
;
A
#
# COMPACT_ATOMS: atom_id res chain seq x y z
N MET A 1 27.22 20.85 -53.80
CA MET A 1 28.61 20.75 -54.30
C MET A 1 29.54 21.29 -53.23
N SER A 2 30.77 20.79 -53.16
CA SER A 2 31.79 21.31 -52.24
C SER A 2 32.23 22.72 -52.64
N PHE A 3 32.73 23.52 -51.70
CA PHE A 3 34.09 24.08 -51.78
C PHE A 3 34.59 24.42 -50.37
N ASN A 4 35.90 24.28 -50.17
CA ASN A 4 36.60 24.53 -48.92
C ASN A 4 38.01 25.03 -49.27
N THR A 5 38.47 26.14 -48.68
CA THR A 5 39.78 26.75 -49.00
C THR A 5 40.47 27.26 -47.75
N TYR A 6 41.74 26.92 -47.62
CA TYR A 6 42.60 27.22 -46.47
C TYR A 6 43.26 28.61 -46.57
N GLY A 7 43.60 29.20 -45.43
CA GLY A 7 44.56 30.31 -45.28
C GLY A 7 45.19 30.26 -43.88
N ARG A 8 46.50 30.51 -43.75
CA ARG A 8 47.27 30.26 -42.52
C ARG A 8 48.48 31.20 -42.42
N LEU A 9 48.81 31.64 -41.19
CA LEU A 9 50.16 31.78 -40.56
C LEU A 9 50.24 32.98 -39.58
N GLY A 10 51.07 32.85 -38.54
CA GLY A 10 51.32 33.87 -37.50
C GLY A 10 51.40 33.24 -36.10
N GLY A 11 52.56 33.29 -35.43
CA GLY A 11 52.85 32.45 -34.25
C GLY A 11 52.92 33.15 -32.89
N HIS A 12 52.70 32.36 -31.83
CA HIS A 12 53.37 32.26 -30.50
C HIS A 12 54.09 33.48 -29.84
N PRO A 13 54.29 33.48 -28.49
CA PRO A 13 53.72 32.68 -27.37
C PRO A 13 53.26 33.63 -26.21
N THR A 14 53.08 33.32 -24.90
CA THR A 14 53.21 32.09 -24.07
C THR A 14 52.26 32.16 -22.84
N SER A 15 51.51 31.10 -22.53
CA SER A 15 51.13 30.64 -21.18
C SER A 15 50.19 29.43 -21.29
N GLY A 16 50.13 28.54 -20.30
CA GLY A 16 49.24 27.38 -20.40
C GLY A 16 48.94 26.71 -19.06
N GLN A 17 47.76 26.10 -18.98
CA GLN A 17 47.46 25.07 -17.98
C GLN A 17 46.67 23.91 -18.59
N ARG A 18 46.96 22.74 -18.02
CA ARG A 18 46.56 21.38 -18.41
C ARG A 18 45.10 21.24 -18.85
N GLY A 19 44.89 20.66 -20.02
CA GLY A 19 43.64 19.97 -20.35
C GLY A 19 43.71 18.47 -20.03
N SER A 20 42.57 17.79 -20.06
CA SER A 20 42.49 16.36 -20.38
C SER A 20 41.15 16.07 -21.07
N ARG A 21 41.15 15.11 -22.00
CA ARG A 21 39.95 14.63 -22.71
C ARG A 21 39.68 13.18 -22.30
N GLY A 22 38.41 12.87 -22.04
CA GLY A 22 37.92 11.51 -21.79
C GLY A 22 36.50 11.58 -21.21
N GLY A 23 35.46 10.99 -21.81
CA GLY A 23 35.41 10.18 -23.03
C GLY A 23 35.46 8.68 -22.74
N GLY A 24 34.31 8.10 -22.38
CA GLY A 24 34.10 6.66 -22.47
C GLY A 24 33.23 6.02 -21.38
N GLN A 25 32.43 5.05 -21.83
CA GLN A 25 31.98 3.85 -21.11
C GLN A 25 31.03 4.00 -19.91
N ARG A 26 29.75 3.72 -20.20
CA ARG A 26 28.88 3.01 -19.26
C ARG A 26 29.60 1.75 -18.73
N ARG A 27 29.84 1.68 -17.42
CA ARG A 27 30.01 0.41 -16.69
C ARG A 27 28.67 0.14 -15.98
N GLY A 28 28.13 -1.07 -15.94
CA GLY A 28 28.75 -2.36 -16.25
C GLY A 28 28.76 -3.23 -14.99
N TRP A 29 27.58 -3.50 -14.43
CA TRP A 29 27.42 -4.33 -13.24
C TRP A 29 27.91 -5.76 -13.54
N ARG A 30 29.06 -6.13 -12.96
CA ARG A 30 29.51 -7.52 -12.85
C ARG A 30 29.22 -8.01 -11.43
N GLY A 31 28.52 -9.13 -11.31
CA GLY A 31 28.11 -9.67 -10.02
C GLY A 31 29.25 -10.34 -9.25
N GLY A 32 29.22 -10.20 -7.91
CA GLY A 32 29.77 -11.21 -7.00
C GLY A 32 28.70 -12.27 -6.72
N SER A 33 29.10 -13.50 -6.37
CA SER A 33 28.17 -14.64 -6.29
C SER A 33 28.17 -15.30 -4.91
N ARG A 34 26.98 -15.78 -4.51
CA ARG A 34 26.71 -16.76 -3.42
C ARG A 34 27.04 -16.33 -1.98
N GLY A 35 25.99 -15.94 -1.26
CA GLY A 35 25.62 -16.65 -0.02
C GLY A 35 24.31 -17.39 -0.29
N ALA A 36 24.20 -18.67 0.08
CA ALA A 36 23.03 -19.49 -0.25
C ALA A 36 22.27 -19.91 1.02
N TYR A 37 20.99 -19.53 1.10
CA TYR A 37 20.03 -20.15 2.02
C TYR A 37 19.12 -21.06 1.21
N SER A 38 19.24 -22.37 1.45
CA SER A 38 18.52 -23.41 0.74
C SER A 38 17.51 -24.09 1.66
N ASP A 39 16.33 -23.48 1.81
CA ASP A 39 15.14 -24.20 2.31
C ASP A 39 13.81 -23.60 1.80
N LEU A 40 13.78 -23.23 0.51
CA LEU A 40 12.56 -22.79 -0.17
C LEU A 40 11.85 -24.00 -0.80
N GLY A 41 11.08 -24.70 0.02
CA GLY A 41 10.32 -25.89 -0.35
C GLY A 41 9.27 -25.64 -1.45
N GLY A 42 9.64 -25.85 -2.71
CA GLY A 42 8.69 -26.05 -3.81
C GLY A 42 8.68 -25.01 -4.93
N PHE A 43 9.61 -24.03 -4.94
CA PHE A 43 9.98 -23.28 -6.14
C PHE A 43 11.49 -23.36 -6.32
N THR A 44 11.93 -24.03 -7.39
CA THR A 44 13.34 -24.03 -7.80
C THR A 44 13.78 -22.61 -8.12
N GLY A 45 15.01 -22.25 -7.74
CA GLY A 45 15.52 -20.87 -7.80
C GLY A 45 15.69 -20.33 -9.21
N GLY A 46 14.58 -19.91 -9.83
CA GLY A 46 14.58 -19.17 -11.08
C GLY A 46 15.23 -17.81 -10.90
N SER A 47 16.37 -17.58 -11.54
CA SER A 47 16.95 -16.24 -11.62
C SER A 47 16.05 -15.36 -12.50
N TYR A 48 15.23 -14.51 -11.87
CA TYR A 48 14.43 -13.49 -12.53
C TYR A 48 15.33 -12.44 -13.19
N SER A 49 15.82 -12.76 -14.39
CA SER A 49 16.45 -11.79 -15.29
C SER A 49 15.44 -10.69 -15.66
N GLY A 50 15.91 -9.51 -16.04
CA GLY A 50 15.04 -8.36 -16.33
C GLY A 50 13.99 -8.56 -17.44
N ALA A 51 14.03 -9.68 -18.17
CA ALA A 51 13.02 -10.09 -19.14
C ALA A 51 11.76 -10.75 -18.53
N SER A 52 11.74 -11.03 -17.21
CA SER A 52 10.61 -11.70 -16.55
C SER A 52 9.57 -10.76 -15.93
N VAL A 53 9.81 -9.44 -15.96
CA VAL A 53 8.82 -8.44 -15.54
C VAL A 53 7.90 -8.18 -16.74
N GLN A 54 6.60 -8.45 -16.57
CA GLN A 54 5.59 -8.11 -17.58
C GLN A 54 5.66 -6.61 -17.91
N PRO A 55 5.50 -6.20 -19.19
CA PRO A 55 5.53 -4.80 -19.57
C PRO A 55 4.44 -4.01 -18.84
N ASP A 56 4.71 -2.73 -18.59
CA ASP A 56 3.73 -1.78 -18.07
C ASP A 56 2.50 -1.74 -18.99
N ARG A 57 1.32 -2.05 -18.43
CA ARG A 57 0.03 -1.89 -19.10
C ARG A 57 -0.23 -0.44 -19.49
N GLU A 58 -0.90 -0.24 -20.61
CA GLU A 58 -1.37 1.09 -21.00
C GLU A 58 -2.69 1.42 -20.29
N ILE A 59 -2.85 2.68 -19.90
CA ILE A 59 -3.97 3.10 -19.03
C ILE A 59 -5.34 2.86 -19.67
N ARG A 60 -5.40 2.75 -21.01
CA ARG A 60 -6.61 2.46 -21.79
C ARG A 60 -6.80 0.99 -22.17
N ASP A 61 -5.97 0.07 -21.66
CA ASP A 61 -6.07 -1.36 -21.96
C ASP A 61 -7.46 -1.92 -21.65
N GLY A 62 -8.11 -2.53 -22.65
CA GLY A 62 -9.46 -3.09 -22.54
C GLY A 62 -10.59 -2.07 -22.61
N LEU A 63 -10.31 -0.76 -22.75
CA LEU A 63 -11.33 0.27 -22.91
C LEU A 63 -11.65 0.52 -24.39
N THR A 64 -12.87 0.99 -24.67
CA THR A 64 -13.26 1.45 -26.01
C THR A 64 -12.55 2.76 -26.37
N ALA A 65 -12.29 2.98 -27.66
CA ALA A 65 -11.54 4.15 -28.13
C ALA A 65 -12.27 5.50 -27.92
N ARG A 66 -13.60 5.47 -27.73
CA ARG A 66 -14.45 6.65 -27.47
C ARG A 66 -14.98 6.60 -26.05
N HIS A 67 -14.73 7.64 -25.27
CA HIS A 67 -15.33 7.81 -23.95
C HIS A 67 -16.86 7.88 -24.03
N ILE A 68 -17.55 7.22 -23.10
CA ILE A 68 -19.02 7.27 -22.99
C ILE A 68 -19.46 8.64 -22.46
N LYS A 69 -18.75 9.13 -21.44
CA LYS A 69 -18.96 10.45 -20.80
C LYS A 69 -17.62 10.99 -20.31
N THR A 70 -17.48 12.31 -20.37
CA THR A 70 -16.41 13.05 -19.68
C THR A 70 -17.04 13.80 -18.51
N PHE A 71 -16.36 13.82 -17.38
CA PHE A 71 -16.76 14.58 -16.20
C PHE A 71 -15.77 15.73 -16.01
N SER A 72 -16.27 16.94 -15.78
CA SER A 72 -15.50 18.01 -15.17
C SER A 72 -15.23 17.67 -13.70
N LYS A 73 -14.32 18.41 -13.06
CA LYS A 73 -14.29 18.45 -11.60
C LYS A 73 -15.61 19.02 -11.07
N PRO A 74 -16.04 18.68 -9.84
CA PRO A 74 -17.15 19.39 -9.21
C PRO A 74 -16.73 20.82 -8.86
N GLU A 75 -17.66 21.76 -9.00
CA GLU A 75 -17.47 23.16 -8.58
C GLU A 75 -17.31 23.27 -7.06
N PRO A 76 -16.62 24.31 -6.55
CA PRO A 76 -16.48 24.52 -5.12
C PRO A 76 -17.82 24.78 -4.43
N VAL A 77 -17.94 24.21 -3.23
CA VAL A 77 -19.09 24.38 -2.33
C VAL A 77 -18.59 24.80 -0.94
N ASP A 78 -19.16 25.89 -0.42
CA ASP A 78 -18.95 26.35 0.96
C ASP A 78 -19.72 25.45 1.96
N GLU A 79 -19.27 24.20 2.03
CA GLU A 79 -19.75 23.20 2.98
C GLU A 79 -18.91 23.20 4.27
N ALA A 80 -19.37 22.47 5.28
CA ALA A 80 -18.65 22.28 6.53
C ALA A 80 -17.35 21.46 6.32
N ASN A 81 -16.54 21.31 7.37
CA ASN A 81 -15.45 20.34 7.36
C ASN A 81 -15.99 18.94 7.06
N ILE A 82 -15.34 18.24 6.13
CA ILE A 82 -15.61 16.85 5.85
C ILE A 82 -15.18 16.05 7.07
N ALA A 83 -16.05 15.18 7.56
CA ALA A 83 -15.79 14.33 8.71
C ALA A 83 -16.29 12.92 8.41
N ILE A 84 -15.40 11.93 8.52
CA ILE A 84 -15.81 10.53 8.55
C ILE A 84 -16.58 10.28 9.85
N LYS A 85 -17.72 9.62 9.74
CA LYS A 85 -18.63 9.27 10.84
C LYS A 85 -18.90 7.78 10.82
N ASP A 86 -19.37 7.25 11.94
CA ASP A 86 -19.93 5.91 12.05
C ASP A 86 -18.97 4.81 11.51
N LEU A 87 -17.68 4.99 11.82
CA LEU A 87 -16.60 4.08 11.41
C LEU A 87 -16.69 2.77 12.18
N THR A 88 -17.00 1.69 11.47
CA THR A 88 -17.10 0.33 12.01
C THR A 88 -16.03 -0.58 11.39
N TYR A 89 -15.35 -1.37 12.23
CA TYR A 89 -14.54 -2.51 11.78
C TYR A 89 -15.48 -3.66 11.40
N ILE A 90 -15.31 -4.23 10.22
CA ILE A 90 -16.18 -5.30 9.68
C ILE A 90 -15.41 -6.59 9.31
N GLY A 91 -14.09 -6.57 9.34
CA GLY A 91 -13.26 -7.69 8.88
C GLY A 91 -11.83 -7.27 8.56
N SER A 92 -10.92 -8.25 8.54
CA SER A 92 -9.52 -8.06 8.14
C SER A 92 -8.89 -9.39 7.75
N TYR A 93 -7.80 -9.35 6.98
CA TYR A 93 -7.07 -10.55 6.57
C TYR A 93 -5.57 -10.28 6.33
N ASN A 94 -4.74 -11.32 6.36
CA ASN A 94 -3.34 -11.26 5.93
C ASN A 94 -3.01 -12.33 4.89
N TRP A 95 -2.30 -11.95 3.82
CA TRP A 95 -1.79 -12.90 2.83
C TRP A 95 -0.58 -13.70 3.33
N ILE A 96 -0.64 -15.04 3.22
CA ILE A 96 0.52 -15.93 3.42
C ILE A 96 1.17 -16.26 2.07
N ASN A 97 2.49 -16.48 2.05
CA ASN A 97 3.19 -16.97 0.86
C ASN A 97 3.02 -18.49 0.69
N ALA A 98 1.92 -18.90 0.04
CA ALA A 98 1.54 -20.29 -0.21
C ALA A 98 1.33 -20.54 -1.73
N LYS A 99 1.20 -21.81 -2.14
CA LYS A 99 1.03 -22.20 -3.56
C LYS A 99 -0.38 -21.94 -4.08
N LYS A 100 -1.40 -22.21 -3.26
CA LYS A 100 -2.77 -21.72 -3.45
C LYS A 100 -2.87 -20.33 -2.77
N PRO A 101 -3.76 -19.43 -3.20
CA PRO A 101 -4.08 -18.24 -2.42
C PRO A 101 -4.53 -18.64 -1.02
N THR A 102 -3.85 -18.12 0.01
CA THR A 102 -4.15 -18.44 1.43
C THR A 102 -4.11 -17.16 2.25
N ILE A 103 -5.16 -16.93 3.05
CA ILE A 103 -5.25 -15.80 3.99
C ILE A 103 -5.43 -16.26 5.43
N ILE A 104 -4.93 -15.47 6.38
CA ILE A 104 -5.35 -15.53 7.79
C ILE A 104 -6.60 -14.66 7.94
N ILE A 105 -7.62 -15.15 8.65
CA ILE A 105 -8.77 -14.37 9.15
C ILE A 105 -8.88 -14.58 10.67
N PRO A 106 -9.24 -13.56 11.47
CA PRO A 106 -9.06 -12.13 11.19
C PRO A 106 -7.60 -11.79 10.80
N GLY A 107 -7.32 -10.55 10.42
CA GLY A 107 -5.96 -10.09 10.16
C GLY A 107 -5.23 -9.74 11.46
N SER A 108 -3.99 -10.25 11.62
CA SER A 108 -3.07 -9.86 12.69
C SER A 108 -1.83 -9.16 12.11
N PRO A 109 -1.82 -7.82 11.97
CA PRO A 109 -0.64 -7.06 11.54
C PRO A 109 0.57 -7.20 12.49
N PRO A 110 1.78 -6.80 12.06
CA PRO A 110 2.99 -6.87 12.88
C PRO A 110 2.91 -6.05 14.18
N ILE A 111 3.33 -6.63 15.30
CA ILE A 111 3.39 -5.90 16.59
C ILE A 111 4.60 -4.96 16.62
N TRP A 112 4.39 -3.69 16.97
CA TRP A 112 5.44 -2.71 17.19
C TRP A 112 6.24 -3.05 18.46
N ARG A 113 7.52 -3.41 18.27
CA ARG A 113 8.43 -3.86 19.35
C ARG A 113 9.26 -2.76 20.01
N ASP A 114 9.02 -1.49 19.66
CA ASP A 114 9.72 -0.30 20.19
C ASP A 114 11.24 -0.45 20.38
N ARG A 115 11.94 -0.92 19.32
CA ARG A 115 13.36 -1.26 19.38
C ARG A 115 14.22 -0.06 19.82
N PRO A 116 15.13 -0.23 20.80
CA PRO A 116 16.11 0.79 21.16
C PRO A 116 16.92 1.29 19.96
N LEU A 117 17.17 2.60 19.93
CA LEU A 117 17.91 3.29 18.87
C LEU A 117 19.38 3.53 19.30
N PRO A 118 20.33 3.59 18.35
CA PRO A 118 20.14 3.34 16.92
C PRO A 118 20.03 1.84 16.61
N TYR A 119 19.31 1.50 15.54
CA TYR A 119 19.33 0.15 14.98
C TYR A 119 19.37 0.16 13.46
N ARG A 120 20.03 -0.84 12.87
CA ARG A 120 20.11 -0.98 11.42
C ARG A 120 19.13 -2.02 10.88
N VAL A 121 18.54 -1.72 9.74
CA VAL A 121 17.79 -2.65 8.89
C VAL A 121 18.54 -2.76 7.56
N PRO A 122 18.70 -3.97 6.97
CA PRO A 122 19.21 -4.12 5.60
C PRO A 122 18.29 -3.40 4.59
N PRO A 123 18.81 -2.96 3.42
CA PRO A 123 17.94 -2.56 2.32
C PRO A 123 17.04 -3.71 1.86
N ASP A 124 15.84 -3.37 1.39
CA ASP A 124 14.88 -4.35 0.87
C ASP A 124 15.44 -5.13 -0.34
N ALA A 125 15.04 -6.40 -0.46
CA ALA A 125 15.50 -7.29 -1.52
C ALA A 125 14.36 -8.14 -2.08
N GLY A 126 14.39 -8.38 -3.38
CA GLY A 126 13.34 -9.11 -4.11
C GLY A 126 12.36 -8.18 -4.81
N PHE A 127 11.11 -8.64 -4.97
CA PHE A 127 10.03 -7.90 -5.63
C PHE A 127 8.92 -7.60 -4.62
N VAL A 128 8.34 -6.40 -4.71
CA VAL A 128 7.18 -5.98 -3.91
C VAL A 128 5.95 -5.97 -4.84
N PHE A 129 4.85 -6.56 -4.40
CA PHE A 129 3.59 -6.53 -5.14
C PHE A 129 2.90 -5.17 -4.97
N VAL A 130 2.60 -4.50 -6.09
CA VAL A 130 1.93 -3.19 -6.07
C VAL A 130 0.47 -3.32 -5.61
N ASP A 131 -0.18 -4.43 -5.98
CA ASP A 131 -1.46 -4.90 -5.43
C ASP A 131 -1.35 -6.42 -5.16
N PRO A 132 -1.23 -6.86 -3.89
CA PRO A 132 -1.15 -8.28 -3.56
C PRO A 132 -2.42 -9.07 -3.91
N ASN A 133 -3.60 -8.46 -3.80
CA ASN A 133 -4.88 -9.12 -4.08
C ASN A 133 -5.01 -9.46 -5.56
N ALA A 134 -4.90 -8.46 -6.43
CA ALA A 134 -5.01 -8.63 -7.87
C ALA A 134 -3.80 -9.34 -8.51
N HIS A 135 -2.73 -9.59 -7.75
CA HIS A 135 -1.68 -10.52 -8.13
C HIS A 135 -2.04 -11.99 -7.80
N ARG A 136 -2.61 -12.24 -6.62
CA ARG A 136 -2.85 -13.60 -6.07
C ARG A 136 -4.18 -14.19 -6.51
N MET A 137 -5.23 -13.37 -6.58
CA MET A 137 -6.54 -13.71 -7.11
C MET A 137 -6.87 -12.73 -8.24
N PRO A 138 -6.22 -12.88 -9.41
CA PRO A 138 -6.38 -11.93 -10.50
C PRO A 138 -7.85 -11.81 -10.91
N SER A 139 -8.55 -12.92 -11.18
CA SER A 139 -9.96 -12.94 -11.61
C SER A 139 -10.96 -12.32 -10.63
N SER A 140 -10.60 -12.22 -9.35
CA SER A 140 -11.51 -11.86 -8.25
C SER A 140 -10.81 -11.02 -7.15
N PRO A 141 -10.22 -9.84 -7.47
CA PRO A 141 -9.32 -9.14 -6.54
C PRO A 141 -9.96 -8.68 -5.22
N LEU A 142 -11.28 -8.51 -5.21
CA LEU A 142 -12.01 -8.07 -4.02
C LEU A 142 -12.61 -9.23 -3.23
N TYR A 143 -12.61 -10.46 -3.75
CA TYR A 143 -13.15 -11.63 -3.05
C TYR A 143 -12.55 -11.87 -1.65
N PRO A 144 -11.22 -11.73 -1.42
CA PRO A 144 -10.65 -11.81 -0.06
C PRO A 144 -11.21 -10.78 0.93
N LEU A 145 -11.70 -9.63 0.46
CA LEU A 145 -12.36 -8.62 1.30
C LEU A 145 -13.71 -9.17 1.77
N PHE A 146 -14.61 -9.51 0.83
CA PHE A 146 -15.93 -10.07 1.14
C PHE A 146 -15.81 -11.30 2.04
N HIS A 147 -14.98 -12.26 1.65
CA HIS A 147 -14.78 -13.50 2.38
C HIS A 147 -14.26 -13.28 3.81
N SER A 148 -13.41 -12.27 4.04
CA SER A 148 -12.96 -11.90 5.39
C SER A 148 -14.02 -11.22 6.26
N VAL A 149 -15.01 -10.58 5.64
CA VAL A 149 -16.14 -9.93 6.33
C VAL A 149 -17.23 -10.96 6.62
N ASP A 150 -17.54 -11.84 5.67
CA ASP A 150 -18.54 -12.89 5.85
C ASP A 150 -18.12 -13.89 6.95
N VAL A 151 -16.85 -14.31 7.00
CA VAL A 151 -16.33 -15.16 8.10
C VAL A 151 -16.37 -14.43 9.46
N VAL A 152 -15.97 -13.16 9.53
CA VAL A 152 -16.02 -12.39 10.79
C VAL A 152 -17.47 -12.11 11.23
N ALA A 153 -18.41 -11.98 10.30
CA ALA A 153 -19.84 -11.90 10.60
C ALA A 153 -20.41 -13.21 11.16
N GLU A 154 -19.97 -14.37 10.66
CA GLU A 154 -20.34 -15.67 11.22
C GLU A 154 -19.76 -15.90 12.62
N GLU A 155 -18.51 -15.49 12.88
CA GLU A 155 -17.88 -15.58 14.21
C GLU A 155 -18.50 -14.63 15.25
N SER A 156 -18.88 -13.41 14.85
CA SER A 156 -19.37 -12.36 15.77
C SER A 156 -20.90 -12.32 15.91
N GLY A 157 -21.64 -12.80 14.91
CA GLY A 157 -23.08 -12.59 14.76
C GLY A 157 -23.47 -11.23 14.20
N GLU A 158 -22.52 -10.31 13.94
CA GLU A 158 -22.77 -8.99 13.38
C GLU A 158 -22.63 -8.99 11.84
N SER A 159 -23.72 -9.35 11.15
CA SER A 159 -23.75 -9.46 9.69
C SER A 159 -24.00 -8.12 8.97
N ILE A 160 -23.21 -7.84 7.94
CA ILE A 160 -23.36 -6.65 7.10
C ILE A 160 -24.45 -6.82 6.03
N VAL A 161 -25.34 -5.85 5.92
CA VAL A 161 -26.38 -5.83 4.88
C VAL A 161 -25.78 -5.32 3.56
N TRP A 162 -25.06 -6.19 2.84
CA TRP A 162 -24.38 -5.88 1.57
C TRP A 162 -25.20 -5.07 0.55
N PRO A 163 -26.53 -5.26 0.36
CA PRO A 163 -27.35 -4.43 -0.54
C PRO A 163 -27.49 -2.94 -0.14
N GLY A 164 -26.97 -2.54 1.03
CA GLY A 164 -26.91 -1.15 1.48
C GLY A 164 -25.59 -0.41 1.17
N VAL A 165 -24.59 -1.06 0.56
CA VAL A 165 -23.16 -0.66 0.57
C VAL A 165 -22.69 0.19 -0.67
N ASP A 166 -21.73 1.15 -0.59
CA ASP A 166 -21.34 2.08 -1.72
C ASP A 166 -20.31 1.33 -2.58
N PHE A 167 -19.49 2.04 -3.37
CA PHE A 167 -18.05 2.12 -3.09
C PHE A 167 -17.62 1.17 -1.95
N VAL A 168 -17.39 -0.09 -2.27
CA VAL A 168 -16.36 -0.92 -1.66
C VAL A 168 -15.09 -0.53 -2.42
N THR A 169 -14.28 0.30 -1.78
CA THR A 169 -13.06 0.86 -2.37
C THR A 169 -11.87 0.51 -1.49
N ASP A 170 -10.67 0.82 -1.96
CA ASP A 170 -9.52 0.99 -1.09
C ASP A 170 -9.10 2.47 -0.95
N ARG A 171 -8.22 2.69 0.02
CA ARG A 171 -7.55 3.97 0.31
C ARG A 171 -6.76 4.51 -0.89
N ASN A 172 -6.35 3.67 -1.84
CA ASN A 172 -5.63 4.10 -3.04
C ASN A 172 -6.58 4.70 -4.08
N GLY A 173 -7.77 4.12 -4.28
CA GLY A 173 -8.86 4.70 -5.08
C GLY A 173 -9.28 6.08 -4.58
N LEU A 174 -9.53 6.21 -3.27
CA LEU A 174 -9.90 7.50 -2.67
C LEU A 174 -8.77 8.56 -2.78
N ARG A 175 -7.50 8.19 -2.55
CA ARG A 175 -6.36 9.11 -2.77
C ARG A 175 -6.14 9.48 -4.24
N LYS A 176 -6.53 8.61 -5.19
CA LYS A 176 -6.53 8.91 -6.63
C LYS A 176 -7.57 9.99 -6.97
N LEU A 177 -8.79 9.88 -6.43
CA LEU A 177 -9.85 10.88 -6.59
C LEU A 177 -9.52 12.20 -5.87
N LEU A 178 -8.98 12.15 -4.66
CA LEU A 178 -8.58 13.34 -3.91
C LEU A 178 -7.49 14.14 -4.64
N ARG A 179 -6.48 13.46 -5.20
CA ARG A 179 -5.45 14.12 -6.02
C ARG A 179 -6.05 14.77 -7.27
N TRP A 180 -7.08 14.16 -7.87
CA TRP A 180 -7.74 14.70 -9.06
C TRP A 180 -8.51 15.99 -8.77
N ILE A 181 -9.29 16.08 -7.69
CA ILE A 181 -10.00 17.33 -7.38
C ILE A 181 -8.99 18.46 -7.09
N ASN A 182 -7.90 18.16 -6.37
CA ASN A 182 -6.82 19.10 -6.03
C ASN A 182 -5.81 19.41 -7.14
N ASP A 183 -5.96 18.86 -8.35
CA ASP A 183 -5.04 19.05 -9.48
C ASP A 183 -5.16 20.47 -10.10
N ALA A 184 -4.66 21.50 -9.41
CA ALA A 184 -4.87 22.91 -9.74
C ALA A 184 -4.34 23.30 -11.14
N ASP A 185 -3.17 22.76 -11.50
CA ASP A 185 -2.39 23.12 -12.69
C ASP A 185 -2.48 22.08 -13.82
N GLY A 186 -3.20 20.97 -13.61
CA GLY A 186 -3.28 19.87 -14.57
C GLY A 186 -2.04 18.97 -14.61
N SER A 187 -1.15 19.08 -13.62
CA SER A 187 0.09 18.27 -13.55
C SER A 187 -0.11 16.87 -12.95
N ALA A 188 -1.26 16.59 -12.34
CA ALA A 188 -1.48 15.34 -11.63
C ALA A 188 -1.37 14.12 -12.56
N LYS A 189 -0.62 13.12 -12.10
CA LYS A 189 -0.41 11.87 -12.86
C LYS A 189 -1.76 11.19 -13.16
N PRO A 190 -2.04 10.85 -14.43
CA PRO A 190 -3.28 10.19 -14.81
C PRO A 190 -3.36 8.81 -14.14
N PHE A 191 -4.58 8.43 -13.80
CA PHE A 191 -4.89 7.22 -13.05
C PHE A 191 -6.16 6.56 -13.59
N ARG A 192 -6.41 5.33 -13.14
CA ARG A 192 -7.60 4.56 -13.46
C ARG A 192 -8.10 3.84 -12.21
N ILE A 193 -9.40 3.62 -12.19
CA ILE A 193 -10.17 2.80 -11.25
C ILE A 193 -11.20 2.09 -12.15
N ASP A 194 -11.39 0.78 -11.97
CA ASP A 194 -12.41 -0.01 -12.70
C ASP A 194 -13.68 -0.16 -11.80
N MET A 195 -14.89 -0.19 -12.38
CA MET A 195 -16.22 -0.06 -11.75
C MET A 195 -17.35 -0.62 -12.66
N GLN A 196 -18.37 -1.35 -12.15
CA GLN A 196 -19.59 -1.78 -12.91
C GLN A 196 -20.93 -1.59 -12.16
N LEU A 197 -21.92 -2.44 -12.49
CA LEU A 197 -23.14 -2.92 -11.79
C LEU A 197 -23.00 -4.43 -11.49
N ALA A 198 -23.63 -4.91 -10.42
CA ALA A 198 -23.56 -6.25 -9.81
C ALA A 198 -24.70 -6.47 -8.77
N GLY A 199 -25.91 -6.05 -9.11
CA GLY A 199 -27.01 -5.92 -8.16
C GLY A 199 -27.90 -4.74 -8.51
N LYS A 200 -27.93 -3.73 -7.65
CA LYS A 200 -28.70 -2.46 -7.77
C LYS A 200 -28.08 -1.30 -6.98
N ARG A 201 -27.27 -1.61 -5.95
CA ARG A 201 -26.28 -0.75 -5.26
C ARG A 201 -24.98 -1.59 -5.03
N THR A 202 -23.94 -1.06 -4.35
CA THR A 202 -22.59 -1.67 -4.05
C THR A 202 -21.38 -1.54 -5.04
N VAL A 203 -20.72 -0.35 -5.19
CA VAL A 203 -19.66 -0.07 -6.23
C VAL A 203 -18.37 -0.71 -5.85
N LEU A 204 -17.92 -1.66 -6.63
CA LEU A 204 -16.63 -2.28 -6.37
C LEU A 204 -15.56 -1.52 -7.17
N PHE A 205 -14.88 -0.59 -6.51
CA PHE A 205 -13.73 0.12 -7.07
C PHE A 205 -12.54 -0.83 -7.10
N SER A 206 -12.31 -1.44 -8.25
CA SER A 206 -11.13 -2.25 -8.49
C SER A 206 -9.92 -1.37 -8.79
N ARG A 207 -8.83 -1.65 -8.08
CA ARG A 207 -7.59 -0.88 -8.19
C ARG A 207 -6.83 -1.21 -9.47
N TRP A 208 -6.90 -0.32 -10.45
CA TRP A 208 -6.03 -0.39 -11.62
C TRP A 208 -4.63 0.16 -11.33
N GLU A 209 -3.61 -0.60 -11.72
CA GLU A 209 -2.19 -0.20 -11.74
C GLU A 209 -1.51 -0.81 -12.98
N LYS A 210 -0.43 -0.17 -13.45
CA LYS A 210 0.31 -0.60 -14.65
C LYS A 210 0.87 -2.03 -14.61
N ARG A 211 0.97 -2.64 -13.43
CA ARG A 211 1.58 -3.97 -13.21
C ARG A 211 0.63 -4.97 -12.54
N THR A 212 -0.67 -4.81 -12.81
CA THR A 212 -1.77 -5.54 -12.19
C THR A 212 -2.77 -6.01 -13.27
N GLN A 213 -3.44 -7.16 -13.08
CA GLN A 213 -4.55 -7.62 -13.94
C GLN A 213 -5.89 -7.04 -13.40
N GLY A 214 -6.81 -6.59 -14.26
CA GLY A 214 -7.94 -5.70 -13.87
C GLY A 214 -9.35 -6.23 -14.19
N TRP A 215 -10.29 -6.02 -13.24
CA TRP A 215 -11.68 -6.54 -13.13
C TRP A 215 -12.53 -5.52 -12.27
N ASP A 216 -13.84 -5.69 -11.91
CA ASP A 216 -14.87 -4.58 -12.09
C ASP A 216 -16.33 -4.85 -11.43
N LEU A 217 -17.07 -4.06 -10.54
CA LEU A 217 -18.55 -4.24 -10.02
C LEU A 217 -19.35 -2.94 -9.37
N ASP A 218 -20.61 -2.97 -8.76
CA ASP A 218 -21.88 -2.02 -8.59
C ASP A 218 -22.06 -0.51 -8.05
N GLY A 219 -22.95 -0.12 -7.07
CA GLY A 219 -23.07 1.25 -6.40
C GLY A 219 -24.14 1.74 -5.35
N LEU A 220 -23.82 1.94 -4.03
CA LEU A 220 -24.56 2.83 -3.03
C LEU A 220 -24.78 2.38 -1.48
N THR A 221 -24.14 2.53 -0.26
CA THR A 221 -23.46 3.48 0.75
C THR A 221 -22.15 2.94 1.54
N LEU A 222 -20.98 3.62 1.67
CA LEU A 222 -19.51 3.23 1.78
C LEU A 222 -18.89 2.05 2.62
N ILE A 223 -17.84 1.41 2.05
CA ILE A 223 -16.76 0.59 2.72
C ILE A 223 -15.35 0.94 2.18
N VAL A 224 -14.30 0.97 3.04
CA VAL A 224 -12.90 1.26 2.64
C VAL A 224 -11.88 0.24 3.16
N ARG A 225 -11.13 -0.40 2.26
CA ARG A 225 -9.95 -1.25 2.55
C ARG A 225 -8.65 -0.44 2.66
N PHE A 226 -7.79 -0.78 3.60
CA PHE A 226 -6.39 -0.31 3.64
C PHE A 226 -5.43 -1.38 4.19
N GLU A 227 -4.14 -1.16 4.01
CA GLU A 227 -3.05 -1.99 4.55
C GLU A 227 -2.53 -1.35 5.85
N VAL A 228 -2.14 -2.18 6.82
CA VAL A 228 -1.67 -1.79 8.16
C VAL A 228 -0.21 -2.20 8.33
N ASP A 229 0.67 -1.24 8.60
CA ASP A 229 2.10 -1.50 8.79
C ASP A 229 2.40 -2.21 10.11
N ALA A 230 1.75 -1.77 11.20
CA ALA A 230 1.91 -2.34 12.53
C ALA A 230 0.71 -2.07 13.46
N CYS A 231 0.71 -2.71 14.61
CA CYS A 231 -0.15 -2.35 15.75
C CYS A 231 0.65 -2.24 17.06
N LEU A 232 0.15 -1.50 18.04
CA LEU A 232 0.59 -1.67 19.42
C LEU A 232 0.16 -3.05 19.94
N PRO A 233 0.94 -3.69 20.83
CA PRO A 233 0.52 -4.93 21.47
C PRO A 233 -0.81 -4.72 22.22
N SER A 234 -1.77 -5.62 22.00
CA SER A 234 -3.00 -5.71 22.78
C SER A 234 -2.68 -5.82 24.27
N GLY A 235 -3.52 -5.22 25.12
CA GLY A 235 -3.34 -5.12 26.57
C GLY A 235 -3.46 -6.44 27.36
N SER A 236 -3.22 -7.58 26.71
CA SER A 236 -2.94 -8.85 27.38
C SER A 236 -1.76 -8.63 28.34
N SER A 237 -1.91 -9.07 29.59
CA SER A 237 -0.83 -9.05 30.56
C SER A 237 0.41 -9.72 29.99
N VAL A 238 1.60 -9.17 30.27
CA VAL A 238 2.87 -9.90 30.12
C VAL A 238 2.66 -11.30 30.69
N SER A 239 2.88 -12.33 29.88
CA SER A 239 2.76 -13.71 30.31
C SER A 239 3.73 -13.94 31.48
N GLN A 240 3.19 -13.90 32.70
CA GLN A 240 3.85 -14.52 33.84
C GLN A 240 4.20 -15.95 33.42
N PRO A 241 5.42 -16.45 33.68
CA PRO A 241 5.79 -17.79 33.29
C PRO A 241 4.76 -18.75 33.88
N ALA A 242 4.05 -19.48 33.02
CA ALA A 242 2.97 -20.35 33.45
C ALA A 242 3.50 -21.36 34.49
N PRO A 243 2.74 -21.65 35.56
CA PRO A 243 3.11 -22.72 36.47
C PRO A 243 3.27 -24.01 35.65
N SER A 244 4.42 -24.68 35.82
CA SER A 244 4.84 -25.82 35.00
C SER A 244 3.71 -26.86 34.92
N THR A 245 3.07 -26.94 33.77
CA THR A 245 1.92 -27.81 33.52
C THR A 245 2.41 -29.14 32.97
N ASP A 246 1.86 -30.25 33.45
CA ASP A 246 2.46 -31.57 33.29
C ASP A 246 2.59 -32.05 31.83
N ALA A 247 3.66 -32.80 31.58
CA ALA A 247 4.02 -33.30 30.25
C ALA A 247 2.94 -34.19 29.62
N ASP A 248 2.11 -34.84 30.44
CA ASP A 248 1.01 -35.70 30.00
C ASP A 248 -0.04 -34.91 29.19
N SER A 249 -0.23 -33.62 29.47
CA SER A 249 -1.16 -32.76 28.70
C SER A 249 -0.67 -32.50 27.27
N LEU A 250 0.64 -32.55 27.02
CA LEU A 250 1.22 -32.53 25.67
C LEU A 250 1.11 -33.90 24.98
N ALA A 251 1.11 -35.00 25.74
CA ALA A 251 0.95 -36.34 25.18
C ALA A 251 -0.46 -36.53 24.60
N ASP A 252 -1.51 -36.07 25.29
CA ASP A 252 -2.89 -36.08 24.77
C ASP A 252 -3.02 -35.26 23.47
N MET A 253 -2.43 -34.06 23.40
CA MET A 253 -2.44 -33.25 22.18
C MET A 253 -1.68 -33.90 21.01
N LEU A 254 -0.59 -34.62 21.28
CA LEU A 254 0.17 -35.36 20.26
C LEU A 254 -0.51 -36.67 19.84
N SER A 255 -1.36 -37.27 20.69
CA SER A 255 -2.05 -38.54 20.41
C SER A 255 -2.94 -38.49 19.16
N GLY A 256 -3.46 -37.31 18.81
CA GLY A 256 -4.26 -37.08 17.59
C GLY A 256 -3.45 -37.02 16.29
N MET A 257 -2.11 -36.94 16.35
CA MET A 257 -1.26 -36.81 15.15
C MET A 257 -1.02 -38.16 14.46
N ASN A 258 -2.03 -38.66 13.74
CA ASN A 258 -1.87 -39.81 12.86
C ASN A 258 -0.97 -39.47 11.66
N VAL A 259 0.33 -39.77 11.75
CA VAL A 259 1.32 -39.55 10.69
C VAL A 259 1.22 -40.66 9.63
N GLY A 260 0.19 -40.57 8.78
CA GLY A 260 -0.05 -41.50 7.68
C GLY A 260 -0.84 -40.83 6.54
N ALA A 261 -0.27 -40.88 5.32
CA ALA A 261 -0.62 -40.04 4.17
C ALA A 261 -0.34 -38.53 4.37
N ALA A 262 -0.22 -37.80 3.26
CA ALA A 262 0.10 -36.38 3.26
C ALA A 262 -1.15 -35.54 3.60
N SER A 263 -1.38 -35.32 4.89
CA SER A 263 -2.42 -34.44 5.41
C SER A 263 -2.18 -32.96 5.05
N GLN A 264 -3.26 -32.18 4.99
CA GLN A 264 -3.16 -30.73 4.87
C GLN A 264 -2.48 -30.13 6.11
N PRO A 265 -1.77 -28.99 6.00
CA PRO A 265 -1.20 -28.32 7.17
C PRO A 265 -2.32 -27.99 8.16
N ALA A 266 -2.11 -28.34 9.44
CA ALA A 266 -3.12 -28.40 10.51
C ALA A 266 -3.63 -27.03 11.02
N PHE A 267 -3.67 -26.03 10.13
CA PHE A 267 -4.10 -24.66 10.37
C PHE A 267 -5.08 -24.15 9.32
N ILE A 268 -5.31 -24.89 8.22
CA ILE A 268 -6.33 -24.53 7.23
C ILE A 268 -7.71 -24.89 7.78
N ASP A 269 -8.59 -23.89 7.86
CA ASP A 269 -9.98 -24.06 8.21
C ASP A 269 -10.75 -24.56 6.99
N ALA A 270 -11.15 -25.83 7.00
CA ALA A 270 -11.87 -26.45 5.89
C ALA A 270 -13.35 -26.02 5.78
N GLY A 271 -13.92 -25.36 6.79
CA GLY A 271 -15.25 -24.76 6.74
C GLY A 271 -15.22 -23.38 6.11
N ALA A 272 -14.25 -22.55 6.52
CA ALA A 272 -14.06 -21.21 5.96
C ALA A 272 -13.32 -21.22 4.60
N SER A 273 -12.64 -22.29 4.19
CA SER A 273 -11.93 -22.37 2.91
C SER A 273 -12.84 -22.68 1.72
N THR A 274 -12.47 -22.20 0.53
CA THR A 274 -13.16 -22.47 -0.75
C THR A 274 -12.20 -23.06 -1.77
N ASN A 275 -12.69 -23.44 -2.96
CA ASN A 275 -11.84 -24.02 -4.01
C ASN A 275 -10.71 -23.08 -4.47
N GLU A 276 -10.93 -21.75 -4.45
CA GLU A 276 -9.96 -20.75 -4.93
C GLU A 276 -9.08 -20.15 -3.83
N LEU A 277 -9.53 -20.18 -2.56
CA LEU A 277 -8.92 -19.48 -1.43
C LEU A 277 -8.91 -20.38 -0.17
N ASP A 278 -7.74 -20.62 0.39
CA ASP A 278 -7.60 -21.22 1.73
C ASP A 278 -7.74 -20.13 2.82
N VAL A 279 -8.37 -20.48 3.93
CA VAL A 279 -8.47 -19.65 5.14
C VAL A 279 -7.72 -20.34 6.29
N ILE A 280 -7.03 -19.53 7.10
CA ILE A 280 -6.38 -19.92 8.34
C ILE A 280 -6.99 -19.09 9.48
N SER A 281 -7.85 -19.71 10.28
CA SER A 281 -8.61 -19.05 11.36
C SER A 281 -7.74 -18.91 12.62
N ALA A 282 -6.76 -18.00 12.56
CA ALA A 282 -5.69 -17.90 13.56
C ALA A 282 -5.20 -16.45 13.85
N GLY A 283 -5.93 -15.44 13.37
CA GLY A 283 -5.64 -14.04 13.69
C GLY A 283 -6.38 -13.54 14.93
N GLN A 284 -6.48 -12.21 15.07
CA GLN A 284 -7.18 -11.57 16.18
C GLN A 284 -7.69 -10.20 15.76
N HIS A 285 -8.85 -9.76 16.27
CA HIS A 285 -9.31 -8.38 16.06
C HIS A 285 -8.32 -7.39 16.70
N VAL A 286 -7.74 -6.52 15.88
CA VAL A 286 -6.85 -5.43 16.32
C VAL A 286 -7.67 -4.14 16.39
N PRO A 287 -7.81 -3.51 17.58
CA PRO A 287 -8.58 -2.28 17.73
C PRO A 287 -8.05 -1.13 16.85
N GLN A 288 -8.94 -0.41 16.20
CA GLN A 288 -8.62 0.75 15.34
C GLN A 288 -7.70 1.80 16.01
N SER A 289 -7.76 1.93 17.34
CA SER A 289 -6.95 2.84 18.16
C SER A 289 -5.51 2.35 18.42
N SER A 290 -5.20 1.06 18.18
CA SER A 290 -3.84 0.51 18.30
C SER A 290 -3.12 0.38 16.95
N ILE A 291 -3.81 0.57 15.82
CA ILE A 291 -3.26 0.55 14.46
C ILE A 291 -2.26 1.71 14.27
N ILE A 292 -1.11 1.38 13.66
CA ILE A 292 -0.01 2.29 13.36
C ILE A 292 0.22 2.33 11.84
N GLU A 293 0.22 3.53 11.28
CA GLU A 293 0.78 3.84 9.96
C GLU A 293 2.24 4.28 10.14
N MET A 294 3.14 3.76 9.31
CA MET A 294 4.58 3.98 9.42
C MET A 294 5.16 4.60 8.16
N THR A 295 6.13 5.51 8.31
CA THR A 295 6.88 6.02 7.17
C THR A 295 8.34 6.22 7.53
N THR A 296 9.23 5.87 6.59
CA THR A 296 10.66 6.06 6.71
C THR A 296 11.10 7.25 5.85
N ARG A 297 12.03 8.06 6.36
CA ARG A 297 12.67 9.14 5.58
C ARG A 297 14.16 9.20 5.87
N SER A 298 14.93 9.62 4.87
CA SER A 298 16.33 9.97 5.12
C SER A 298 16.41 11.16 6.07
N LYS A 299 17.30 11.07 7.06
CA LYS A 299 17.55 12.10 8.08
C LYS A 299 17.73 13.51 7.48
N ASN A 300 18.34 13.62 6.30
CA ASN A 300 18.59 14.90 5.62
C ASN A 300 17.32 15.60 5.11
N TYR A 301 16.16 14.93 5.11
CA TYR A 301 14.89 15.42 4.57
C TYR A 301 13.71 15.20 5.53
N VAL A 302 13.95 14.75 6.77
CA VAL A 302 12.85 14.44 7.71
C VAL A 302 12.12 15.71 8.19
N ASP A 303 12.84 16.83 8.30
CA ASP A 303 12.27 18.14 8.66
C ASP A 303 11.53 18.81 7.49
N GLN A 304 11.63 18.25 6.28
CA GLN A 304 10.95 18.68 5.06
C GLN A 304 9.74 17.78 4.74
N TYR A 305 9.13 17.18 5.76
CA TYR A 305 8.03 16.23 5.59
C TYR A 305 6.73 16.96 5.20
N GLU A 306 6.42 16.98 3.90
CA GLU A 306 5.16 17.54 3.39
C GLU A 306 3.96 16.68 3.79
N TRP A 307 3.12 17.20 4.68
CA TRP A 307 1.94 16.49 5.17
C TRP A 307 0.82 16.35 4.14
N LYS A 308 0.71 17.26 3.15
CA LYS A 308 -0.34 17.26 2.11
C LYS A 308 -0.55 15.90 1.42
N ASP A 309 0.53 15.15 1.18
CA ASP A 309 0.48 13.85 0.49
C ASP A 309 0.14 12.68 1.43
N SER A 310 0.41 12.83 2.73
CA SER A 310 0.38 11.75 3.72
C SER A 310 -0.74 11.88 4.75
N TYR A 311 -1.19 13.09 5.09
CA TYR A 311 -2.35 13.29 5.95
C TYR A 311 -3.61 12.61 5.39
N PRO A 312 -3.92 12.68 4.08
CA PRO A 312 -5.03 11.92 3.51
C PRO A 312 -4.93 10.40 3.68
N GLN A 313 -3.71 9.86 3.84
CA GLN A 313 -3.53 8.43 4.11
C GLN A 313 -4.04 8.07 5.51
N LEU A 314 -3.72 8.89 6.53
CA LEU A 314 -4.19 8.74 7.91
C LEU A 314 -5.68 9.03 8.05
N TYR A 315 -6.15 10.10 7.40
CA TYR A 315 -7.55 10.52 7.45
C TYR A 315 -8.47 9.47 6.82
N LEU A 316 -8.15 8.97 5.62
CA LEU A 316 -9.02 8.02 4.90
C LEU A 316 -9.01 6.59 5.49
N SER A 317 -8.04 6.25 6.33
CA SER A 317 -8.06 5.01 7.14
C SER A 317 -8.45 5.22 8.60
N GLN A 318 -8.67 6.47 9.03
CA GLN A 318 -8.83 6.87 10.43
C GLN A 318 -7.76 6.27 11.37
N THR A 319 -6.52 6.19 10.90
CA THR A 319 -5.42 5.56 11.65
C THR A 319 -4.89 6.52 12.71
N THR A 320 -5.15 6.18 13.98
CA THR A 320 -4.85 7.05 15.13
C THR A 320 -3.36 7.30 15.35
N LEU A 321 -2.49 6.34 15.06
CA LEU A 321 -1.05 6.40 15.37
C LEU A 321 -0.21 6.52 14.09
N TYR A 322 0.70 7.49 14.05
CA TYR A 322 1.61 7.70 12.93
C TYR A 322 3.06 7.83 13.39
N TYR A 323 3.94 6.94 12.91
CA TYR A 323 5.36 6.88 13.30
C TYR A 323 6.28 7.22 12.11
N LEU A 324 6.97 8.36 12.21
CA LEU A 324 7.97 8.80 11.22
C LEU A 324 9.38 8.43 11.70
N ALA A 325 10.05 7.54 10.97
CA ALA A 325 11.37 7.02 11.32
C ALA A 325 12.48 7.63 10.43
N ALA A 326 13.41 8.36 11.06
CA ALA A 326 14.53 9.03 10.38
C ALA A 326 15.76 8.10 10.31
N HIS A 327 16.36 7.98 9.12
CA HIS A 327 17.48 7.07 8.89
C HIS A 327 18.63 7.59 8.02
N THR A 328 19.80 7.00 8.23
CA THR A 328 21.00 7.14 7.40
C THR A 328 21.34 5.77 6.79
N ARG A 329 21.01 5.56 5.49
CA ARG A 329 21.30 4.29 4.76
C ARG A 329 20.88 3.00 5.51
N GLY A 330 19.64 2.97 6.02
CA GLY A 330 19.05 1.85 6.76
C GLY A 330 19.36 1.84 8.27
N GLU A 331 20.22 2.73 8.76
CA GLU A 331 20.46 2.94 10.19
C GLU A 331 19.48 3.98 10.73
N PHE A 332 18.55 3.55 11.59
CA PHE A 332 17.54 4.40 12.20
C PHE A 332 18.08 5.05 13.47
N GLU A 333 17.92 6.36 13.57
CA GLU A 333 18.48 7.18 14.65
C GLU A 333 17.39 7.86 15.50
N MET A 334 16.18 8.04 14.94
CA MET A 334 15.06 8.71 15.59
C MET A 334 13.73 8.15 15.07
N VAL A 335 12.73 8.04 15.94
CA VAL A 335 11.33 7.74 15.57
C VAL A 335 10.42 8.78 16.24
N THR A 336 9.80 9.65 15.44
CA THR A 336 8.82 10.63 15.90
C THR A 336 7.44 10.00 15.88
N LYS A 337 6.90 9.71 17.07
CA LYS A 337 5.55 9.14 17.25
C LYS A 337 4.52 10.26 17.39
N ARG A 338 3.43 10.21 16.61
CA ARG A 338 2.31 11.16 16.66
C ARG A 338 0.98 10.45 16.82
N ARG A 339 -0.01 11.18 17.34
CA ARG A 339 -1.42 10.78 17.33
C ARG A 339 -2.23 11.74 16.45
N LEU A 340 -3.19 11.22 15.70
CA LEU A 340 -4.08 11.98 14.82
C LEU A 340 -4.93 13.03 15.57
N ASP A 341 -5.21 12.81 16.85
CA ASP A 341 -5.96 13.72 17.73
C ASP A 341 -5.13 14.84 18.40
N SER A 342 -3.81 14.84 18.16
CA SER A 342 -2.88 15.82 18.76
C SER A 342 -3.01 17.22 18.16
N VAL A 343 -2.55 18.24 18.91
CA VAL A 343 -2.62 19.66 18.50
C VAL A 343 -1.81 19.96 17.23
N GLU A 344 -0.75 19.19 16.96
CA GLU A 344 -0.01 19.26 15.69
C GLU A 344 -0.88 18.74 14.53
N MET A 345 -1.45 17.54 14.67
CA MET A 345 -2.23 16.88 13.63
C MET A 345 -3.58 17.56 13.37
N LYS A 346 -4.14 18.30 14.33
CA LYS A 346 -5.37 19.10 14.14
C LYS A 346 -5.18 20.32 13.24
N LYS A 347 -4.01 20.97 13.30
CA LYS A 347 -3.68 22.04 12.34
C LYS A 347 -3.53 21.50 10.93
N ILE A 348 -2.93 20.31 10.82
CA ILE A 348 -2.76 19.62 9.54
C ILE A 348 -4.12 19.15 8.99
N ASP A 349 -5.09 18.78 9.84
CA ASP A 349 -6.50 18.61 9.45
C ASP A 349 -7.09 19.93 8.95
N GLU A 350 -7.05 21.01 9.74
CA GLU A 350 -7.55 22.34 9.37
C GLU A 350 -7.02 22.82 8.00
N GLU A 351 -5.73 22.61 7.72
CA GLU A 351 -5.08 22.88 6.41
C GLU A 351 -5.54 21.91 5.30
N ALA A 352 -5.76 20.63 5.61
CA ALA A 352 -6.19 19.62 4.63
C ALA A 352 -7.70 19.67 4.30
N GLN A 353 -8.52 20.26 5.17
CA GLN A 353 -9.97 20.38 5.01
C GLN A 353 -10.37 21.22 3.80
N GLU A 354 -9.55 22.20 3.40
CA GLU A 354 -9.71 22.85 2.09
C GLU A 354 -9.64 21.80 0.98
N GLY A 355 -8.56 21.02 0.91
CA GLY A 355 -8.35 20.01 -0.14
C GLY A 355 -9.33 18.84 -0.13
N PHE A 356 -10.04 18.59 0.97
CA PHE A 356 -11.12 17.60 1.00
C PHE A 356 -12.43 18.09 0.35
N ARG A 357 -12.65 19.41 0.28
CA ARG A 357 -13.78 19.99 -0.43
C ARG A 357 -13.45 20.15 -1.93
N PRO A 358 -14.43 20.03 -2.84
CA PRO A 358 -14.20 20.36 -4.25
C PRO A 358 -13.75 21.81 -4.44
N GLY A 359 -12.92 22.06 -5.46
CA GLY A 359 -12.64 23.41 -6.00
C GLY A 359 -12.06 24.46 -5.05
N SER A 360 -11.64 24.08 -3.85
CA SER A 360 -11.24 24.98 -2.74
C SER A 360 -9.99 25.82 -3.01
N LEU A 361 -9.14 25.38 -3.92
CA LEU A 361 -7.93 26.08 -4.36
C LEU A 361 -8.28 27.51 -4.77
N GLY A 362 -7.87 28.46 -3.91
CA GLY A 362 -8.34 29.84 -3.93
C GLY A 362 -8.22 30.50 -5.29
N LYS A 363 -9.19 31.37 -5.60
CA LYS A 363 -9.25 32.17 -6.83
C LYS A 363 -7.89 32.77 -7.13
N VAL A 364 -7.22 32.28 -8.19
CA VAL A 364 -6.10 32.99 -8.79
C VAL A 364 -6.67 34.31 -9.28
N GLU A 365 -6.39 35.40 -8.58
CA GLU A 365 -6.84 36.72 -9.02
C GLU A 365 -6.34 36.96 -10.45
N PRO A 366 -7.20 37.42 -11.37
CA PRO A 366 -6.77 37.72 -12.73
C PRO A 366 -5.81 38.90 -12.67
N GLY A 367 -4.51 38.59 -12.70
CA GLY A 367 -3.44 39.57 -12.54
C GLY A 367 -3.63 40.76 -13.47
N LEU A 368 -3.63 41.96 -12.89
CA LEU A 368 -3.88 43.21 -13.59
C LEU A 368 -2.94 43.38 -14.79
N SER A 369 -3.47 43.13 -15.98
CA SER A 369 -2.80 43.35 -17.26
C SER A 369 -2.88 44.85 -17.58
N GLY A 370 -2.09 45.63 -16.84
CA GLY A 370 -1.89 47.04 -17.10
C GLY A 370 -0.74 47.26 -18.08
N TRP A 371 -1.06 47.91 -19.21
CA TRP A 371 -0.19 48.33 -20.31
C TRP A 371 0.19 47.24 -21.33
#